data_AF-A0A1Q5J0V5-F1
#
_entry.id   AF-A0A1Q5J0V5-F1
#
_cell.length_a   1.000
_cell.length_b   1.000
_cell.length_c   1.000
_cell.angle_alpha   90.00
_cell.angle_beta   90.00
_cell.angle_gamma   90.00
#
_symmetry.space_group_name_H-M   'P 1'
#
loop_
_entity.id
_entity.type
_entity.pdbx_description
1 polymer ?
#
loop_
_entity_poly.entity_id
_entity_poly.type
_entity_poly.pdbx_seq_one_letter_code
_entity_poly.pdbx_strand_id
1 'polypeptide(L)'
;MPIADRLEKQRTLRDWLRWQLDQAERTIRELEAQQEQERRRREVARREMSWKVLPSRAVEGHPVLHRGNCSTAKNMPSLLSKEEVRMTFEEFPELEMCDLCAPWGSLGIDKPPAHQGRRP
;
A
#
# COMPACT_ATOMS: atom_id res chain seq x y z
N MET A 1 -21.60 52.42 -27.22
CA MET A 1 -22.00 51.07 -27.70
C MET A 1 -23.45 50.82 -27.31
N PRO A 2 -24.31 50.47 -28.26
CA PRO A 2 -25.71 50.08 -28.03
C PRO A 2 -25.88 49.00 -26.96
N ILE A 3 -27.05 48.95 -26.33
CA ILE A 3 -27.40 47.95 -25.30
C ILE A 3 -27.40 46.53 -25.87
N ALA A 4 -27.90 46.35 -27.10
CA ALA A 4 -27.92 45.06 -27.78
C ALA A 4 -26.50 44.47 -27.93
N ASP A 5 -25.54 45.27 -28.36
CA ASP A 5 -24.14 44.85 -28.52
C ASP A 5 -23.50 44.49 -27.17
N ARG A 6 -23.82 45.24 -26.11
CA ARG A 6 -23.38 44.92 -24.74
C ARG A 6 -23.95 43.58 -24.27
N LEU A 7 -25.23 43.35 -24.52
CA LEU A 7 -25.93 42.13 -24.14
C LEU A 7 -25.35 40.91 -24.87
N GLU A 8 -25.06 41.04 -26.17
CA GLU A 8 -24.46 39.97 -26.95
C GLU A 8 -23.06 39.62 -26.44
N LYS A 9 -22.21 40.62 -26.17
CA LYS A 9 -20.90 40.37 -25.56
C LYS A 9 -20.98 39.62 -24.23
N GLN A 10 -21.97 39.94 -23.39
CA GLN A 10 -22.18 39.24 -22.12
C GLN A 10 -22.65 37.79 -22.33
N ARG A 11 -23.49 37.52 -23.33
CA ARG A 11 -23.88 36.16 -23.70
C ARG A 11 -22.68 35.34 -24.19
N THR A 12 -21.87 35.91 -25.08
CA THR A 12 -20.64 35.26 -25.53
C THR A 12 -19.69 34.98 -24.37
N LEU A 13 -19.49 35.95 -23.47
CA LEU A 13 -18.64 35.78 -22.29
C LEU A 13 -19.17 34.67 -21.39
N ARG A 14 -20.48 34.62 -21.12
CA ARG A 14 -21.10 33.55 -20.33
C ARG A 14 -20.84 32.19 -20.96
N ASP A 15 -21.01 32.06 -22.28
CA ASP A 15 -20.84 30.78 -22.97
C ASP A 15 -19.37 30.34 -22.98
N TRP A 16 -18.45 31.29 -23.11
CA TRP A 16 -17.01 31.03 -22.94
C TRP A 16 -16.67 30.60 -21.51
N LEU A 17 -17.21 31.27 -20.48
CA LEU A 17 -16.98 30.90 -19.08
C LEU A 17 -17.53 29.51 -18.76
N ARG A 18 -18.68 29.14 -19.33
CA ARG A 18 -19.22 27.78 -19.21
C ARG A 18 -18.27 26.76 -19.82
N TRP A 19 -17.77 27.03 -21.02
CA TRP A 19 -16.79 26.16 -21.66
C TRP A 19 -15.51 26.01 -20.83
N GLN A 20 -14.99 27.11 -20.27
CA GLN A 20 -13.84 27.10 -19.37
C GLN A 20 -14.09 26.24 -18.13
N LEU A 21 -15.27 26.38 -17.52
CA LEU A 21 -15.68 25.57 -16.38
C LEU A 21 -15.70 24.07 -16.74
N ASP A 22 -16.30 23.73 -17.88
CA ASP A 22 -16.33 22.34 -18.37
C ASP A 22 -14.92 21.76 -18.59
N GLN A 23 -13.96 22.58 -19.07
CA GLN A 23 -12.55 22.14 -19.21
C GLN A 23 -11.88 21.93 -17.85
N ALA A 24 -12.12 22.84 -16.89
CA ALA A 24 -11.58 22.72 -15.55
C ALA A 24 -12.12 21.47 -14.84
N GLU A 25 -13.42 21.19 -14.95
CA GLU A 25 -14.04 20.00 -14.37
C GLU A 25 -13.46 18.70 -14.95
N ARG A 26 -13.20 18.64 -16.25
CA ARG A 26 -12.54 17.47 -16.87
C ARG A 26 -11.14 17.26 -16.30
N THR A 27 -10.35 18.33 -16.25
CA THR A 27 -9.00 18.32 -15.67
C THR A 27 -9.02 17.83 -14.21
N ILE A 28 -9.97 18.32 -13.40
CA ILE A 28 -10.12 17.91 -12.01
C ILE A 28 -10.36 16.39 -11.92
N ARG A 29 -11.32 15.86 -12.69
CA ARG A 29 -11.62 14.42 -12.68
C ARG A 29 -10.41 13.56 -13.08
N GLU A 30 -9.63 14.02 -14.07
CA GLU A 30 -8.40 13.35 -14.49
C GLU A 30 -7.35 13.34 -13.38
N LEU A 31 -7.14 14.49 -12.72
CA LEU A 31 -6.19 14.61 -11.61
C LEU A 31 -6.60 13.80 -10.39
N GLU A 32 -7.89 13.77 -10.05
CA GLU A 32 -8.43 12.92 -8.97
C GLU A 32 -8.17 11.43 -9.25
N ALA A 33 -8.39 10.99 -10.51
CA ALA A 33 -8.10 9.61 -10.91
C ALA A 33 -6.61 9.28 -10.82
N GLN A 34 -5.73 10.22 -11.21
CA GLN A 34 -4.28 10.05 -11.08
C GLN A 34 -3.85 9.98 -9.61
N GLN A 35 -4.38 10.86 -8.75
CA GLN A 35 -4.09 10.87 -7.32
C GLN A 35 -4.51 9.55 -6.66
N GLU A 36 -5.68 9.02 -7.00
CA GLU A 36 -6.16 7.71 -6.56
C GLU A 36 -5.20 6.60 -6.98
N GLN A 37 -4.77 6.59 -8.24
CA GLN A 37 -3.86 5.58 -8.76
C GLN A 37 -2.49 5.65 -8.07
N GLU A 38 -1.95 6.85 -7.85
CA GLU A 38 -0.72 7.04 -7.10
C GLU A 38 -0.84 6.55 -5.67
N ARG A 39 -1.95 6.88 -4.99
CA ARG A 39 -2.19 6.41 -3.62
C ARG A 39 -2.18 4.89 -3.57
N ARG A 40 -2.89 4.22 -4.49
CA ARG A 40 -2.88 2.75 -4.60
C ARG A 40 -1.48 2.20 -4.84
N ARG A 41 -0.71 2.80 -5.75
CA ARG A 41 0.69 2.38 -6.02
C ARG A 41 1.56 2.51 -4.78
N ARG A 42 1.45 3.63 -4.04
CA ARG A 42 2.17 3.86 -2.79
C ARG A 42 1.77 2.86 -1.71
N GLU A 43 0.49 2.54 -1.59
CA GLU A 43 -0.01 1.52 -0.65
C GLU A 43 0.52 0.11 -0.98
N VAL A 44 0.54 -0.27 -2.26
CA VAL A 44 1.11 -1.54 -2.73
C VAL A 44 2.61 -1.59 -2.42
N ALA A 45 3.37 -0.56 -2.81
CA ALA A 45 4.80 -0.48 -2.54
C ALA A 45 5.11 -0.53 -1.03
N ARG A 46 4.31 0.17 -0.21
CA ARG A 46 4.42 0.10 1.25
C ARG A 46 4.24 -1.33 1.75
N ARG A 47 3.20 -2.04 1.29
CA ARG A 47 2.95 -3.44 1.69
C ARG A 47 4.05 -4.40 1.23
N GLU A 48 4.63 -4.18 0.06
CA GLU A 48 5.75 -4.96 -0.47
C GLU A 48 7.03 -4.77 0.35
N MET A 49 7.25 -3.55 0.84
CA MET A 49 8.41 -3.17 1.67
C MET A 49 8.18 -3.32 3.17
N SER A 50 7.04 -3.86 3.59
CA SER A 50 6.70 -4.10 4.99
C SER A 50 6.51 -5.59 5.29
N TRP A 51 6.35 -5.91 6.56
CA TRP A 51 6.11 -7.26 7.06
C TRP A 51 4.92 -7.28 8.02
N LYS A 52 4.46 -8.47 8.38
CA LYS A 52 3.44 -8.70 9.40
C LYS A 52 3.72 -10.02 10.10
N VAL A 53 3.44 -10.08 11.39
CA VAL A 53 3.60 -11.30 12.19
C VAL A 53 2.23 -11.94 12.39
N LEU A 54 2.08 -13.18 11.94
CA LEU A 54 0.89 -13.98 12.23
C LEU A 54 1.15 -14.73 13.54
N PRO A 55 0.34 -14.51 14.59
CA PRO A 55 0.48 -15.28 15.82
C PRO A 55 0.13 -16.75 15.57
N SER A 56 0.83 -17.64 16.27
CA SER A 56 0.50 -19.06 16.26
C SER A 56 -0.90 -19.29 16.83
N ARG A 57 -1.63 -20.21 16.20
CA ARG A 57 -2.93 -20.70 16.71
C ARG A 57 -2.79 -22.02 17.47
N ALA A 58 -1.63 -22.65 17.43
CA ALA A 58 -1.35 -23.90 18.12
C ALA A 58 -0.66 -23.62 19.46
N VAL A 59 -0.96 -24.45 20.48
CA VAL A 59 -0.40 -24.32 21.83
C VAL A 59 1.14 -24.40 21.83
N GLU A 60 1.74 -25.12 20.87
CA GLU A 60 3.18 -25.23 20.67
C GLU A 60 3.69 -24.58 19.37
N GLY A 61 2.84 -23.84 18.64
CA GLY A 61 3.27 -23.25 17.38
C GLY A 61 4.01 -21.93 17.58
N HIS A 62 4.92 -21.62 16.67
CA HIS A 62 5.68 -20.37 16.67
C HIS A 62 4.97 -19.29 15.83
N PRO A 63 5.11 -18.00 16.19
CA PRO A 63 4.66 -16.92 15.32
C PRO A 63 5.41 -17.00 13.98
N VAL A 64 4.73 -16.60 12.90
CA VAL A 64 5.28 -16.65 11.54
C VAL A 64 5.34 -15.25 10.96
N LEU A 65 6.51 -14.84 10.47
CA LEU A 65 6.70 -13.59 9.77
C LEU A 65 6.34 -13.73 8.28
N HIS A 66 5.56 -12.79 7.80
CA HIS A 66 5.15 -12.69 6.40
C HIS A 66 5.52 -11.34 5.80
N ARG A 67 5.67 -11.28 4.47
CA ARG A 67 5.61 -10.01 3.73
C ARG A 67 4.25 -9.34 3.92
N GLY A 68 4.21 -8.00 3.95
CA GLY A 68 2.98 -7.25 4.16
C GLY A 68 1.90 -7.53 3.11
N ASN A 69 2.31 -7.76 1.86
CA ASN A 69 1.43 -8.16 0.74
C ASN A 69 1.12 -9.67 0.67
N CYS A 70 1.59 -10.50 1.61
CA CYS A 70 1.36 -11.94 1.60
C CYS A 70 -0.15 -12.26 1.71
N SER A 71 -0.67 -13.06 0.78
CA SER A 71 -2.10 -13.37 0.65
C SER A 71 -2.62 -14.41 1.64
N THR A 72 -1.74 -15.19 2.27
CA THR A 72 -2.10 -16.25 3.24
C THR A 72 -2.33 -15.68 4.64
N ALA A 73 -1.53 -14.70 5.06
CA ALA A 73 -1.71 -13.99 6.32
C ALA A 73 -2.70 -12.82 6.17
N LYS A 74 -3.99 -13.14 6.08
CA LYS A 74 -5.09 -12.15 5.96
C LYS A 74 -5.39 -11.49 7.31
N ASN A 75 -5.97 -10.29 7.26
CA ASN A 75 -6.55 -9.57 8.41
C ASN A 75 -5.56 -9.15 9.53
N MET A 76 -4.27 -9.00 9.21
CA MET A 76 -3.32 -8.40 10.16
C MET A 76 -3.35 -6.87 10.02
N PRO A 77 -3.71 -6.12 11.08
CA PRO A 77 -3.88 -4.67 11.00
C PRO A 77 -2.56 -3.91 10.98
N SER A 78 -1.48 -4.49 11.51
CA SER A 78 -0.18 -3.84 11.66
C SER A 78 0.82 -4.31 10.60
N LEU A 79 1.48 -3.32 9.97
CA LEU A 79 2.64 -3.53 9.13
C LEU A 79 3.89 -3.11 9.90
N LEU A 80 4.89 -3.97 9.91
CA LEU A 80 6.20 -3.71 10.48
C LEU A 80 7.16 -3.20 9.39
N SER A 81 7.99 -2.25 9.75
CA SER A 81 9.20 -1.82 9.06
C SER A 81 10.32 -2.85 9.19
N LYS A 82 11.40 -2.66 8.45
CA LYS A 82 12.56 -3.56 8.48
C LYS A 82 13.23 -3.56 9.86
N GLU A 83 13.31 -2.40 10.49
CA GLU A 83 13.90 -2.17 11.80
C GLU A 83 13.07 -2.87 12.89
N GLU A 84 11.74 -2.70 12.87
CA GLU A 84 10.84 -3.39 13.80
C GLU A 84 10.92 -4.92 13.66
N VAL A 85 11.06 -5.44 12.43
CA VAL A 85 11.27 -6.86 12.21
C VAL A 85 12.59 -7.35 12.80
N ARG A 86 13.67 -6.59 12.64
CA ARG A 86 14.97 -6.93 13.25
C ARG A 86 14.86 -7.03 14.77
N MET A 87 14.23 -6.03 15.41
CA MET A 87 14.00 -6.05 16.85
C MET A 87 13.14 -7.25 17.27
N THR A 88 12.11 -7.58 16.47
CA THR A 88 11.25 -8.75 16.73
C THR A 88 12.05 -10.06 16.70
N PHE A 89 13.02 -10.21 15.79
CA PHE A 89 13.90 -11.39 15.77
C PHE A 89 14.87 -11.45 16.95
N GLU A 90 15.32 -10.31 17.46
CA GLU A 90 16.17 -10.25 18.66
C GLU A 90 15.37 -10.67 19.90
N GLU A 91 14.08 -10.29 19.99
CA GLU A 91 13.19 -10.64 21.10
C GLU A 91 12.62 -12.07 21.01
N PHE A 92 12.35 -12.56 19.79
CA PHE A 92 11.73 -13.87 19.54
C PHE A 92 12.57 -14.67 18.52
N PRO A 93 13.67 -15.32 18.97
CA PRO A 93 14.55 -16.10 18.10
C PRO A 93 13.87 -17.29 17.41
N GLU A 94 12.75 -17.77 17.97
CA GLU A 94 11.93 -18.86 17.45
C GLU A 94 10.93 -18.41 16.37
N LEU A 95 10.89 -17.12 16.02
CA LEU A 95 10.04 -16.59 14.96
C LEU A 95 10.36 -17.28 13.63
N GLU A 96 9.37 -17.98 13.08
CA GLU A 96 9.52 -18.63 11.78
C GLU A 96 9.24 -17.63 10.65
N MET A 97 9.71 -17.92 9.44
CA MET A 97 9.31 -17.17 8.26
C MET A 97 8.41 -18.01 7.38
N CYS A 98 7.42 -17.36 6.77
CA CYS A 98 6.54 -18.04 5.84
C CYS A 98 7.30 -18.54 4.60
N ASP A 99 7.19 -19.85 4.35
CA ASP A 99 7.86 -20.54 3.25
C ASP A 99 7.50 -20.01 1.85
N LEU A 100 6.31 -19.41 1.71
CA LEU A 100 5.81 -18.92 0.42
C LEU A 100 6.35 -17.53 0.08
N CYS A 101 6.50 -16.64 1.07
CA CYS A 101 7.00 -15.28 0.83
C CYS A 101 8.47 -15.10 1.18
N ALA A 102 9.08 -16.07 1.88
CA ALA A 102 10.49 -16.21 2.21
C ALA A 102 11.29 -14.89 2.29
N PRO A 103 10.97 -13.97 3.23
CA PRO A 103 11.53 -12.62 3.23
C PRO A 103 13.02 -12.50 3.59
N TRP A 104 13.74 -13.60 3.82
CA TRP A 104 15.14 -13.63 4.26
C TRP A 104 16.05 -12.65 3.50
N GLY A 105 16.10 -12.76 2.17
CA GLY A 105 17.00 -11.95 1.34
C GLY A 105 16.74 -10.43 1.37
N SER A 106 15.54 -10.01 1.76
CA SER A 106 15.18 -8.60 1.85
C SER A 106 15.49 -7.95 3.21
N LEU A 107 15.60 -8.78 4.24
CA LEU A 107 15.93 -8.34 5.59
C LEU A 107 17.43 -8.19 5.78
N GLY A 108 18.25 -8.74 4.88
CA GLY A 108 19.71 -8.79 5.06
C GLY A 108 20.09 -9.67 6.26
N ILE A 109 19.22 -10.61 6.61
CA ILE A 109 19.41 -11.60 7.65
C ILE A 109 19.58 -12.93 6.94
N ASP A 110 20.66 -13.64 7.24
CA ASP A 110 20.87 -14.97 6.70
C ASP A 110 19.74 -15.90 7.12
N LYS A 111 19.28 -16.74 6.20
CA LYS A 111 18.31 -17.78 6.54
C LYS A 111 18.95 -18.65 7.62
N PRO A 112 18.38 -18.75 8.84
CA PRO A 112 18.89 -19.63 9.85
C PRO A 112 18.89 -21.06 9.30
N PRO A 113 19.91 -21.87 9.64
CA PRO A 113 20.00 -23.23 9.14
C PRO A 113 18.69 -23.95 9.45
N ALA A 114 18.14 -24.64 8.45
CA ALA A 114 16.88 -25.37 8.62
C ALA A 114 17.00 -26.25 9.87
N HIS A 115 16.08 -26.08 10.82
CA HIS A 115 16.01 -26.96 11.97
C HIS A 115 15.77 -28.39 11.44
N GLN A 116 16.83 -29.20 11.38
CA GLN A 116 16.70 -30.60 11.02
C GLN A 116 15.95 -31.30 12.15
N GLY A 117 14.64 -31.45 11.96
CA GLY A 117 13.83 -32.39 12.73
C GLY A 117 12.68 -31.74 13.51
N ARG A 118 11.47 -31.88 12.98
CA ARG A 118 10.40 -32.67 13.63
C ARG A 118 9.25 -32.84 12.64
N ARG A 119 9.17 -34.03 12.05
CA ARG A 119 7.93 -34.60 11.54
C ARG A 119 7.33 -35.41 12.72
N PRO A 120 6.00 -35.47 12.91
CA PRO A 120 5.41 -36.32 13.94
C PRO A 120 5.86 -37.78 13.84
#